data_AF-A0A7K1FTW6-F1
#
_entry.id   AF-A0A7K1FTW6-F1
#
_cell.length_a   1.000
_cell.length_b   1.000
_cell.length_c   1.000
_cell.angle_alpha   90.00
_cell.angle_beta   90.00
_cell.angle_gamma   90.00
#
_symmetry.space_group_name_H-M   'P 1'
#
loop_
_entity.id
_entity.type
_entity.pdbx_description
1 polymer ?
#
loop_
_entity_poly.entity_id
_entity_poly.type
_entity_poly.pdbx_seq_one_letter_code
_entity_poly.pdbx_strand_id
1 'polypeptide(L)'
;MARLIRLSNTSWKQPFKDRKKELHLWNTQTEVAFYCSLKNETKRLLNIKFEDRFNINITQEFQITSLTQIYFPKDLQDKIQDIIFNNPESYFTVTVLDTSETLYTPSDIKWFKSVTNEELGEAYLDFDENNFILSFPNKHRTNAQTPNVDDIILIYQKVNGFPAFTHLVTPVTDELIDSERINYRYGRRVKIIAKANRNNYINVSSTLWRKVKLSGVTQGNVCRIENIGSADNIDELQLNIWEWFKNHFVPGERQSEAITSSIIKELEITNPDLTVKEGELKLITHIVKERNRTIVIEKKRQAIENDSLKCEVCSFSFPEVYQSIFIECHHITPISQSEGVIETTLEDLALVCANCHRMLHTKFDGLYLSIKELQIRIQNIVNQ
;
A
#
# COMPACT_ATOMS: atom_id res chain seq x y z
N MET A 1 -6.22 36.17 0.64
CA MET A 1 -6.66 34.76 0.61
C MET A 1 -6.70 34.26 2.02
N ALA A 2 -7.86 33.82 2.47
CA ALA A 2 -8.00 33.22 3.79
C ALA A 2 -7.15 31.94 3.91
N ARG A 3 -6.58 31.71 5.09
CA ARG A 3 -5.74 30.54 5.39
C ARG A 3 -6.59 29.27 5.38
N LEU A 4 -6.13 28.24 4.67
CA LEU A 4 -6.74 26.90 4.71
C LEU A 4 -6.37 26.22 6.03
N ILE A 5 -7.35 25.61 6.70
CA ILE A 5 -7.15 24.98 8.01
C ILE A 5 -7.13 23.47 7.81
N ARG A 6 -5.99 22.83 8.07
CA ARG A 6 -5.87 21.36 8.03
C ARG A 6 -6.71 20.75 9.14
N LEU A 7 -7.48 19.71 8.82
CA LEU A 7 -8.31 18.95 9.76
C LEU A 7 -7.73 17.55 10.03
N SER A 8 -7.18 16.90 9.00
CA SER A 8 -6.45 15.64 9.10
C SER A 8 -5.33 15.58 8.04
N ASN A 9 -4.68 14.44 7.85
CA ASN A 9 -3.73 14.24 6.75
C ASN A 9 -4.40 14.24 5.37
N THR A 10 -5.69 13.94 5.32
CA THR A 10 -6.46 13.81 4.08
C THR A 10 -7.56 14.85 3.95
N SER A 11 -7.73 15.74 4.93
CA SER A 11 -8.82 16.71 4.93
C SER A 11 -8.44 18.10 5.43
N TRP A 12 -9.14 19.10 4.90
CA TRP A 12 -9.00 20.50 5.30
C TRP A 12 -10.33 21.25 5.20
N LYS A 13 -10.38 22.39 5.87
CA LYS A 13 -11.47 23.36 5.86
C LYS A 13 -11.14 24.47 4.86
N GLN A 14 -12.10 24.72 3.98
CA GLN A 14 -12.04 25.65 2.87
C GLN A 14 -13.03 26.80 3.10
N PRO A 15 -12.57 27.99 3.54
CA PRO A 15 -13.43 29.15 3.76
C PRO A 15 -13.88 29.78 2.43
N PHE A 16 -15.06 30.41 2.45
CA PHE A 16 -15.63 31.14 1.31
C PHE A 16 -15.02 32.54 1.13
N LYS A 17 -14.40 33.05 2.19
CA LYS A 17 -13.76 34.37 2.22
C LYS A 17 -12.80 34.56 1.04
N ASP A 18 -12.91 35.71 0.38
CA ASP A 18 -12.16 36.11 -0.83
C ASP A 18 -12.50 35.36 -2.13
N ARG A 19 -13.59 34.57 -2.20
CA ARG A 19 -13.99 33.80 -3.41
C ARG A 19 -15.09 34.44 -4.25
N LYS A 20 -15.08 35.78 -4.34
CA LYS A 20 -16.11 36.55 -5.07
C LYS A 20 -16.00 36.52 -6.61
N LYS A 21 -14.90 36.00 -7.19
CA LYS A 21 -14.63 36.08 -8.64
C LYS A 21 -14.25 34.77 -9.32
N GLU A 22 -13.85 33.73 -8.58
CA GLU A 22 -13.40 32.45 -9.15
C GLU A 22 -13.96 31.28 -8.35
N LEU A 23 -15.19 30.86 -8.67
CA LEU A 23 -15.84 29.68 -8.08
C LEU A 23 -15.42 28.35 -8.73
N HIS A 24 -14.74 28.45 -9.87
CA HIS A 24 -14.30 27.32 -10.67
C HIS A 24 -13.00 26.70 -10.15
N LEU A 25 -12.19 27.41 -9.35
CA LEU A 25 -10.91 26.93 -8.83
C LEU A 25 -10.78 27.13 -7.31
N TRP A 26 -10.45 26.04 -6.62
CA TRP A 26 -10.30 26.02 -5.16
C TRP A 26 -8.93 25.49 -4.76
N ASN A 27 -8.14 26.30 -4.04
CA ASN A 27 -6.82 25.90 -3.58
C ASN A 27 -6.87 24.65 -2.68
N THR A 28 -5.86 23.81 -2.75
CA THR A 28 -5.64 22.71 -1.80
C THR A 28 -4.75 23.17 -0.65
N GLN A 29 -4.90 22.52 0.51
CA GLN A 29 -3.99 22.76 1.64
C GLN A 29 -2.66 22.05 1.36
N THR A 30 -1.55 22.78 1.51
CA THR A 30 -0.21 22.35 1.04
C THR A 30 0.24 21.01 1.63
N GLU A 31 0.05 20.79 2.93
CA GLU A 31 0.47 19.55 3.61
C GLU A 31 -0.42 18.36 3.23
N VAL A 32 -1.73 18.57 3.05
CA VAL A 32 -2.68 17.55 2.58
C VAL A 32 -2.40 17.22 1.12
N ALA A 33 -2.16 18.22 0.27
CA ALA A 33 -1.82 18.02 -1.13
C ALA A 33 -0.54 17.20 -1.28
N PHE A 34 0.46 17.49 -0.45
CA PHE A 34 1.69 16.71 -0.37
C PHE A 34 1.44 15.29 0.13
N TYR A 35 0.75 15.13 1.27
CA TYR A 35 0.46 13.82 1.86
C TYR A 35 -0.31 12.91 0.91
N CYS A 36 -1.35 13.44 0.27
CA CYS A 36 -2.20 12.71 -0.66
C CYS A 36 -1.58 12.57 -2.06
N SER A 37 -0.39 13.12 -2.31
CA SER A 37 0.24 13.16 -3.64
C SER A 37 -0.69 13.73 -4.72
N LEU A 38 -1.34 14.87 -4.45
CA LEU A 38 -2.16 15.58 -5.45
C LEU A 38 -1.25 16.11 -6.56
N LYS A 39 -1.24 15.44 -7.71
CA LYS A 39 -0.44 15.82 -8.89
C LYS A 39 -1.26 16.71 -9.83
N ASN A 40 -0.58 17.62 -10.51
CA ASN A 40 -1.20 18.42 -11.57
C ASN A 40 -1.79 17.52 -12.66
N GLU A 41 -2.91 17.96 -13.23
CA GLU A 41 -3.62 17.30 -14.33
C GLU A 41 -4.19 15.91 -14.00
N THR A 42 -4.29 15.56 -12.71
CA THR A 42 -4.92 14.30 -12.27
C THR A 42 -6.37 14.51 -11.86
N LYS A 43 -7.16 13.43 -11.92
CA LYS A 43 -8.47 13.36 -11.27
C LYS A 43 -8.34 12.70 -9.91
N ARG A 44 -9.05 13.24 -8.93
CA ARG A 44 -9.02 12.76 -7.55
C ARG A 44 -10.41 12.56 -6.98
N LEU A 45 -10.67 11.43 -6.34
CA LEU A 45 -11.93 11.19 -5.62
C LEU A 45 -11.95 12.03 -4.35
N LEU A 46 -12.81 13.05 -4.30
CA LEU A 46 -12.94 13.94 -3.16
C LEU A 46 -14.35 13.89 -2.60
N ASN A 47 -14.45 14.02 -1.27
CA ASN A 47 -15.67 14.42 -0.61
C ASN A 47 -15.63 15.92 -0.29
N ILE A 48 -16.63 16.66 -0.75
CA ILE A 48 -16.82 18.09 -0.50
C ILE A 48 -18.11 18.26 0.30
N LYS A 49 -17.95 18.56 1.59
CA LYS A 49 -19.07 18.69 2.53
C LYS A 49 -19.20 20.13 3.01
N PHE A 50 -20.31 20.77 2.69
CA PHE A 50 -20.67 22.08 3.21
C PHE A 50 -21.18 21.94 4.65
N GLU A 51 -21.25 23.05 5.39
CA GLU A 51 -21.90 23.05 6.71
C GLU A 51 -23.31 22.44 6.62
N ASP A 52 -23.72 21.68 7.64
CA ASP A 52 -24.92 20.84 7.58
C ASP A 52 -26.21 21.62 7.21
N ARG A 53 -26.28 22.90 7.58
CA ARG A 53 -27.39 23.82 7.22
C ARG A 53 -27.61 24.01 5.71
N PHE A 54 -26.60 23.75 4.88
CA PHE A 54 -26.70 23.88 3.43
C PHE A 54 -27.10 22.56 2.75
N ASN A 55 -27.04 21.43 3.46
CA ASN A 55 -27.38 20.09 2.95
C ASN A 55 -26.68 19.73 1.61
N ILE A 56 -25.40 20.11 1.47
CA ILE A 56 -24.58 19.79 0.31
C ILE A 56 -23.41 18.91 0.77
N ASN A 57 -23.43 17.67 0.31
CA ASN A 57 -22.37 16.70 0.52
C ASN A 57 -22.15 15.94 -0.80
N ILE A 58 -20.99 16.12 -1.42
CA ILE A 58 -20.72 15.65 -2.78
C ILE A 58 -19.49 14.77 -2.74
N THR A 59 -19.60 13.56 -3.29
CA THR A 59 -18.48 12.64 -3.45
C THR A 59 -18.35 12.25 -4.90
N GLN A 60 -17.28 12.69 -5.56
CA GLN A 60 -17.00 12.38 -6.97
C GLN A 60 -15.54 12.67 -7.30
N GLU A 61 -15.14 12.37 -8.54
CA GLU A 61 -13.84 12.76 -9.05
C GLU A 61 -13.80 14.26 -9.42
N PHE A 62 -12.77 14.95 -8.97
CA PHE A 62 -12.49 16.34 -9.33
C PHE A 62 -11.13 16.44 -10.00
N GLN A 63 -11.02 17.32 -10.99
CA GLN A 63 -9.76 17.61 -11.67
C GLN A 63 -8.87 18.50 -10.79
N ILE A 64 -7.61 18.11 -10.62
CA ILE A 64 -6.55 18.92 -10.03
C ILE A 64 -5.79 19.62 -11.16
N THR A 65 -5.74 20.95 -11.12
CA THR A 65 -5.13 21.79 -12.17
C THR A 65 -3.65 22.08 -11.90
N SER A 66 -2.99 22.82 -12.80
CA SER A 66 -1.54 23.10 -12.81
C SER A 66 -0.99 23.87 -11.60
N LEU A 67 -1.85 24.25 -10.65
CA LEU A 67 -1.52 24.95 -9.41
C LEU A 67 -2.05 24.21 -8.17
N THR A 68 -2.22 22.89 -8.26
CA THR A 68 -2.85 22.05 -7.23
C THR A 68 -4.22 22.57 -6.77
N GLN A 69 -4.97 23.23 -7.65
CA GLN A 69 -6.33 23.70 -7.37
C GLN A 69 -7.36 22.68 -7.87
N ILE A 70 -8.43 22.50 -7.10
CA ILE A 70 -9.58 21.69 -7.47
C ILE A 70 -10.45 22.49 -8.43
N TYR A 71 -10.67 21.93 -9.61
CA TYR A 71 -11.61 22.48 -10.57
C TYR A 71 -13.03 22.00 -10.24
N PHE A 72 -13.95 22.94 -10.04
CA PHE A 72 -15.37 22.64 -9.85
C PHE A 72 -16.09 22.70 -11.19
N PRO A 73 -16.86 21.66 -11.57
CA PRO A 73 -17.63 21.67 -12.81
C PRO A 73 -18.79 22.68 -12.75
N LYS A 74 -19.30 23.08 -13.92
CA LYS A 74 -20.21 24.22 -14.07
C LYS A 74 -21.53 24.03 -13.32
N ASP A 75 -22.08 22.83 -13.35
CA ASP A 75 -23.26 22.40 -12.59
C ASP A 75 -23.09 22.60 -11.08
N LEU A 76 -21.90 22.26 -10.55
CA LEU A 76 -21.59 22.49 -9.14
C LEU A 76 -21.47 23.98 -8.84
N GLN A 77 -20.78 24.73 -9.70
CA GLN A 77 -20.64 26.19 -9.54
C GLN A 77 -22.01 26.86 -9.45
N ASP A 78 -22.93 26.53 -10.36
CA ASP A 78 -24.27 27.11 -10.42
C ASP A 78 -25.08 26.78 -9.16
N LYS A 79 -24.88 25.58 -8.58
CA LYS A 79 -25.55 25.14 -7.34
C LYS A 79 -25.04 25.86 -6.08
N ILE A 80 -23.75 26.22 -6.03
CA ILE A 80 -23.11 26.78 -4.81
C ILE A 80 -22.94 28.29 -4.86
N GLN A 81 -23.14 28.91 -6.02
CA GLN A 81 -22.88 30.32 -6.26
C GLN A 81 -23.59 31.23 -5.23
N ASP A 82 -24.90 31.09 -5.10
CA ASP A 82 -25.70 31.92 -4.18
C ASP A 82 -25.37 31.64 -2.71
N ILE A 83 -25.05 30.38 -2.38
CA ILE A 83 -24.66 29.99 -1.03
C ILE A 83 -23.37 30.70 -0.62
N ILE A 84 -22.37 30.69 -1.50
CA ILE A 84 -21.06 31.29 -1.23
C ILE A 84 -21.17 32.81 -1.15
N PHE A 85 -21.91 33.44 -2.06
CA PHE A 85 -22.06 34.89 -2.06
C PHE A 85 -22.82 35.43 -0.85
N ASN A 86 -23.86 34.72 -0.40
CA ASN A 86 -24.68 35.14 0.73
C ASN A 86 -24.09 34.78 2.10
N ASN A 87 -23.09 33.90 2.16
CA ASN A 87 -22.51 33.40 3.42
C ASN A 87 -20.97 33.50 3.43
N PRO A 88 -20.37 34.70 3.31
CA PRO A 88 -18.91 34.84 3.15
C PRO A 88 -18.06 34.29 4.32
N GLU A 89 -18.65 34.16 5.51
CA GLU A 89 -17.99 33.60 6.71
C GLU A 89 -18.16 32.07 6.83
N SER A 90 -18.88 31.44 5.90
CA SER A 90 -19.05 29.99 5.84
C SER A 90 -17.86 29.26 5.21
N TYR A 91 -17.94 27.94 5.20
CA TYR A 91 -16.92 27.05 4.68
C TYR A 91 -17.51 25.73 4.18
N PHE A 92 -16.69 24.98 3.45
CA PHE A 92 -16.86 23.54 3.27
C PHE A 92 -15.59 22.82 3.71
N THR A 93 -15.68 21.51 3.93
CA THR A 93 -14.53 20.64 4.15
C THR A 93 -14.29 19.82 2.91
N VAL A 94 -13.02 19.58 2.59
CA VAL A 94 -12.60 18.67 1.53
C VAL A 94 -11.88 17.50 2.19
N THR A 95 -12.21 16.29 1.77
CA THR A 95 -11.53 15.06 2.15
C THR A 95 -11.12 14.32 0.89
N VAL A 96 -9.84 13.97 0.76
CA VAL A 96 -9.33 13.11 -0.31
C VAL A 96 -9.62 11.65 0.05
N LEU A 97 -10.30 10.92 -0.84
CA LEU A 97 -10.80 9.56 -0.58
C LEU A 97 -10.05 8.46 -1.35
N ASP A 98 -9.34 8.83 -2.40
CA ASP A 98 -8.51 7.94 -3.22
C ASP A 98 -7.02 8.00 -2.83
N THR A 99 -6.75 8.39 -1.58
CA THR A 99 -5.42 8.14 -1.04
C THR A 99 -5.24 6.63 -1.05
N SER A 100 -4.26 6.12 -1.81
CA SER A 100 -3.74 4.80 -1.54
C SER A 100 -3.25 4.84 -0.09
N GLU A 101 -4.07 4.35 0.83
CA GLU A 101 -3.60 3.95 2.14
C GLU A 101 -2.60 2.83 1.84
N THR A 102 -1.33 3.17 1.63
CA THR A 102 -0.29 2.17 1.50
C THR A 102 -0.25 1.46 2.86
N LEU A 103 -0.89 0.30 2.91
CA LEU A 103 -0.94 -0.53 4.10
C LEU A 103 0.42 -1.18 4.27
N TYR A 104 1.27 -0.51 5.05
CA TYR A 104 2.55 -1.05 5.45
C TYR A 104 2.37 -2.22 6.43
N THR A 105 3.22 -3.22 6.27
CA THR A 105 3.33 -4.43 7.07
C THR A 105 4.78 -4.63 7.52
N PRO A 106 5.04 -5.50 8.52
CA PRO A 106 6.41 -5.82 8.92
C PRO A 106 7.31 -6.28 7.75
N SER A 107 6.78 -7.03 6.79
CA SER A 107 7.53 -7.54 5.64
C SER A 107 8.01 -6.45 4.69
N ASP A 108 7.43 -5.24 4.78
CA ASP A 108 7.88 -4.10 3.99
C ASP A 108 9.18 -3.49 4.52
N ILE A 109 9.59 -3.83 5.76
CA ILE A 109 10.92 -3.50 6.29
C ILE A 109 11.97 -4.35 5.58
N LYS A 110 12.44 -3.88 4.42
CA LYS A 110 13.43 -4.59 3.59
C LYS A 110 14.84 -4.07 3.78
N TRP A 111 14.97 -2.82 4.22
CA TRP A 111 16.24 -2.11 4.24
C TRP A 111 16.62 -1.66 5.64
N PHE A 112 17.92 -1.60 5.88
CA PHE A 112 18.52 -1.10 7.10
C PHE A 112 19.61 -0.09 6.74
N LYS A 113 19.66 1.02 7.48
CA LYS A 113 20.66 2.07 7.29
C LYS A 113 21.16 2.59 8.64
N SER A 114 22.48 2.64 8.79
CA SER A 114 23.11 3.36 9.90
C SER A 114 23.23 4.82 9.53
N VAL A 115 22.82 5.70 10.45
CA VAL A 115 23.02 7.15 10.34
C VAL A 115 23.76 7.66 11.57
N THR A 116 24.44 8.79 11.41
CA THR A 116 25.12 9.50 12.49
C THR A 116 25.22 10.97 12.09
N ASN A 117 25.18 11.87 13.07
CA ASN A 117 25.57 13.26 12.88
C ASN A 117 26.96 13.45 13.51
N GLU A 118 27.90 14.03 12.76
CA GLU A 118 29.29 14.23 13.25
C GLU A 118 29.34 15.16 14.48
N GLU A 119 28.40 16.10 14.60
CA GLU A 119 28.41 17.11 15.66
C GLU A 119 27.67 16.67 16.93
N LEU A 120 26.53 15.97 16.78
CA LEU A 120 25.62 15.66 17.88
C LEU A 120 25.47 14.15 18.16
N GLY A 121 26.06 13.30 17.32
CA GLY A 121 25.88 11.84 17.40
C GLY A 121 24.52 11.33 16.95
N GLU A 122 23.55 12.23 16.77
CA GLU A 122 22.15 11.94 16.47
C GLU A 122 21.68 12.67 15.20
N ALA A 123 21.11 11.93 14.25
CA ALA A 123 20.62 12.42 12.98
C ALA A 123 19.09 12.29 12.88
N TYR A 124 18.47 13.30 12.28
CA TYR A 124 17.06 13.38 11.90
C TYR A 124 16.03 13.44 13.06
N LEU A 125 16.47 13.32 14.32
CA LEU A 125 15.59 13.40 15.48
C LEU A 125 15.00 14.80 15.71
N ASP A 126 15.68 15.82 15.23
CA ASP A 126 15.35 17.25 15.28
C ASP A 126 14.35 17.71 14.21
N PHE A 127 14.04 16.88 13.22
CA PHE A 127 13.08 17.22 12.18
C PHE A 127 11.66 16.99 12.71
N ASP A 128 10.90 18.07 12.86
CA ASP A 128 9.46 18.03 13.19
C ASP A 128 8.58 17.78 11.95
N GLU A 129 9.18 17.78 10.76
CA GLU A 129 8.51 17.47 9.49
C GLU A 129 8.34 15.96 9.29
N ASN A 130 7.21 15.54 8.70
CA ASN A 130 6.94 14.13 8.38
C ASN A 130 7.78 13.57 7.21
N ASN A 131 8.71 14.36 6.66
CA ASN A 131 9.63 13.92 5.62
C ASN A 131 10.96 14.65 5.76
N PHE A 132 12.03 14.04 5.27
CA PHE A 132 13.36 14.66 5.23
C PHE A 132 14.20 14.08 4.09
N ILE A 133 15.37 14.67 3.86
CA ILE A 133 16.34 14.16 2.88
C ILE A 133 17.30 13.21 3.61
N LEU A 134 17.15 11.92 3.33
CA LEU A 134 18.05 10.90 3.85
C LEU A 134 19.36 10.93 3.07
N SER A 135 20.47 11.31 3.71
CA SER A 135 21.78 11.44 3.05
C SER A 135 22.52 10.10 2.87
N PHE A 136 23.33 9.99 1.83
CA PHE A 136 24.13 8.81 1.46
C PHE A 136 25.59 9.19 1.17
N PRO A 137 26.57 8.32 1.52
CA PRO A 137 27.98 8.57 1.24
C PRO A 137 28.29 8.70 -0.25
N ASN A 138 29.25 9.57 -0.61
CA ASN A 138 29.67 9.83 -1.99
C ASN A 138 30.15 8.58 -2.74
N LYS A 139 30.73 7.62 -2.02
CA LYS A 139 31.35 6.41 -2.62
C LYS A 139 30.34 5.47 -3.30
N HIS A 140 29.04 5.59 -3.03
CA HIS A 140 28.03 4.68 -3.58
C HIS A 140 26.72 5.39 -3.98
N ARG A 141 26.77 6.21 -5.03
CA ARG A 141 25.62 6.96 -5.57
C ARG A 141 24.39 6.08 -5.84
N THR A 142 24.58 4.89 -6.42
CA THR A 142 23.48 3.99 -6.83
C THR A 142 22.70 3.42 -5.64
N ASN A 143 23.33 3.26 -4.47
CA ASN A 143 22.66 2.75 -3.26
C ASN A 143 21.57 3.69 -2.74
N ALA A 144 21.63 4.98 -3.04
CA ALA A 144 20.55 5.89 -2.70
C ALA A 144 19.26 5.57 -3.44
N GLN A 145 19.34 4.91 -4.61
CA GLN A 145 18.20 4.60 -5.46
C GLN A 145 17.66 3.17 -5.27
N THR A 146 18.37 2.29 -4.56
CA THR A 146 18.01 0.86 -4.47
C THR A 146 16.69 0.55 -3.74
N PRO A 147 16.27 1.26 -2.68
CA PRO A 147 14.97 0.99 -2.06
C PRO A 147 13.83 1.45 -2.97
N ASN A 148 12.81 0.65 -3.25
CA ASN A 148 11.69 1.12 -4.05
C ASN A 148 10.81 2.09 -3.24
N VAL A 149 9.98 2.87 -3.93
CA VAL A 149 8.82 3.51 -3.28
C VAL A 149 8.00 2.41 -2.60
N ASP A 150 7.52 2.70 -1.38
CA ASP A 150 6.82 1.78 -0.47
C ASP A 150 7.68 0.71 0.25
N ASP A 151 8.95 0.54 -0.09
CA ASP A 151 9.86 -0.20 0.80
C ASP A 151 10.12 0.60 2.08
N ILE A 152 10.21 -0.08 3.22
CA ILE A 152 10.56 0.53 4.50
C ILE A 152 12.06 0.34 4.78
N ILE A 153 12.67 1.44 5.20
CA ILE A 153 14.05 1.55 5.64
C ILE A 153 14.05 1.76 7.16
N LEU A 154 14.64 0.82 7.88
CA LEU A 154 14.90 0.88 9.31
C LEU A 154 16.15 1.73 9.58
N ILE A 155 15.99 2.80 10.35
CA ILE A 155 17.08 3.71 10.71
C ILE A 155 17.66 3.35 12.08
N TYR A 156 18.96 3.05 12.06
CA TYR A 156 19.79 2.76 13.22
C TYR A 156 20.80 3.88 13.48
N GLN A 157 20.98 4.28 14.73
CA GLN A 157 21.96 5.28 15.14
C GLN A 157 22.35 5.13 16.62
N LYS A 158 23.29 5.95 17.09
CA LYS A 158 23.58 6.05 18.53
C LYS A 158 22.85 7.23 19.13
N VAL A 159 21.94 6.99 20.05
CA VAL A 159 21.23 8.04 20.81
C VAL A 159 21.78 8.05 22.22
N ASN A 160 22.26 9.20 22.70
CA ASN A 160 23.00 9.30 23.97
C ASN A 160 24.13 8.25 24.14
N GLY A 161 24.81 7.90 23.05
CA GLY A 161 25.89 6.90 23.03
C GLY A 161 25.42 5.42 22.96
N PHE A 162 24.12 5.16 23.07
CA PHE A 162 23.55 3.81 23.03
C PHE A 162 23.00 3.46 21.64
N PRO A 163 23.25 2.23 21.12
CA PRO A 163 22.66 1.76 19.87
C PRO A 163 21.13 1.74 19.92
N ALA A 164 20.48 2.41 18.96
CA ALA A 164 19.04 2.58 18.95
C ALA A 164 18.43 2.57 17.54
N PHE A 165 17.20 2.08 17.44
CA PHE A 165 16.32 2.32 16.31
C PHE A 165 15.48 3.56 16.55
N THR A 166 15.33 4.39 15.52
CA THR A 166 14.73 5.73 15.67
C THR A 166 13.64 6.02 14.68
N HIS A 167 13.74 5.52 13.44
CA HIS A 167 12.75 5.80 12.42
C HIS A 167 12.47 4.57 11.56
N LEU A 168 11.23 4.45 11.11
CA LEU A 168 10.84 3.74 9.90
C LEU A 168 10.52 4.79 8.85
N VAL A 169 11.19 4.73 7.70
CA VAL A 169 11.00 5.69 6.61
C VAL A 169 10.82 4.97 5.29
N THR A 170 10.13 5.59 4.34
CA THR A 170 10.00 5.05 2.98
C THR A 170 10.28 6.14 1.93
N PRO A 171 10.92 5.82 0.80
CA PRO A 171 11.09 6.77 -0.28
C PRO A 171 9.77 7.31 -0.81
N VAL A 172 9.72 8.63 -1.04
CA VAL A 172 8.54 9.28 -1.65
C VAL A 172 8.62 9.25 -3.18
N THR A 173 9.84 9.30 -3.71
CA THR A 173 10.12 9.36 -5.14
C THR A 173 11.40 8.57 -5.46
N ASP A 174 11.58 8.23 -6.74
CA ASP A 174 12.83 7.66 -7.27
C ASP A 174 13.89 8.73 -7.59
N GLU A 175 13.54 10.00 -7.42
CA GLU A 175 14.43 11.13 -7.65
C GLU A 175 15.57 11.19 -6.64
N LEU A 176 16.78 11.32 -7.18
CA LEU A 176 18.00 11.53 -6.40
C LEU A 176 18.23 13.03 -6.23
N ILE A 177 18.42 13.47 -4.98
CA ILE A 177 18.78 14.85 -4.65
C ILE A 177 20.30 14.95 -4.57
N ASP A 178 20.86 15.91 -5.30
CA ASP A 178 22.26 16.30 -5.21
C ASP A 178 22.37 17.51 -4.26
N SER A 179 23.14 17.38 -3.19
CA SER A 179 23.34 18.38 -2.14
C SER A 179 24.82 18.77 -2.07
N GLU A 180 25.12 20.00 -1.67
CA GLU A 180 26.50 20.49 -1.57
C GLU A 180 27.26 19.94 -0.34
N ARG A 181 26.73 18.92 0.36
CA ARG A 181 27.31 18.39 1.58
C ARG A 181 28.57 17.57 1.30
N ILE A 182 29.69 17.98 1.88
CA ILE A 182 30.98 17.28 1.79
C ILE A 182 30.80 15.84 2.31
N ASN A 183 31.31 14.85 1.56
CA ASN A 183 31.20 13.39 1.81
C ASN A 183 29.80 12.74 1.74
N TYR A 184 28.72 13.52 1.74
CA TYR A 184 27.32 13.06 1.75
C TYR A 184 26.45 13.78 0.72
N ARG A 185 26.99 13.93 -0.49
CA ARG A 185 26.44 14.68 -1.62
C ARG A 185 25.06 14.20 -2.04
N TYR A 186 24.82 12.89 -2.00
CA TYR A 186 23.58 12.30 -2.51
C TYR A 186 22.55 12.11 -1.41
N GLY A 187 21.28 12.41 -1.70
CA GLY A 187 20.17 12.23 -0.79
C GLY A 187 18.93 11.68 -1.50
N ARG A 188 18.03 11.08 -0.72
CA ARG A 188 16.71 10.68 -1.19
C ARG A 188 15.64 11.23 -0.27
N ARG A 189 14.56 11.78 -0.84
CA ARG A 189 13.43 12.26 -0.05
C ARG A 189 12.66 11.05 0.50
N VAL A 190 12.54 11.00 1.82
CA VAL A 190 11.84 9.92 2.53
C VAL A 190 10.73 10.50 3.39
N LYS A 191 9.58 9.82 3.46
CA LYS A 191 8.53 10.09 4.44
C LYS A 191 8.73 9.22 5.68
N ILE A 192 8.39 9.77 6.84
CA ILE A 192 8.43 9.08 8.13
C ILE A 192 7.15 8.27 8.28
N ILE A 193 7.29 6.97 8.47
CA ILE A 193 6.21 6.06 8.83
C ILE A 193 6.08 6.00 10.36
N ALA A 194 7.20 5.84 11.05
CA ALA A 194 7.27 5.85 12.50
C ALA A 194 8.50 6.60 13.01
N LYS A 195 8.38 7.30 14.14
CA LYS A 195 9.47 8.05 14.78
C LYS A 195 9.48 7.83 16.29
N ALA A 196 10.61 7.34 16.78
CA ALA A 196 10.94 7.26 18.19
C ALA A 196 11.87 8.42 18.54
N ASN A 197 11.43 9.27 19.48
CA ASN A 197 12.10 10.50 19.85
C ASN A 197 13.24 10.24 20.84
N ARG A 198 14.01 11.29 21.17
CA ARG A 198 15.11 11.22 22.16
C ARG A 198 14.74 10.67 23.53
N ASN A 199 13.48 10.78 23.93
CA ASN A 199 13.00 10.32 25.24
C ASN A 199 12.43 8.89 25.22
N ASN A 200 12.20 8.31 24.04
CA ASN A 200 11.54 7.02 23.87
C ASN A 200 12.11 6.23 22.68
N TYR A 201 13.41 6.37 22.43
CA TYR A 201 14.11 5.61 21.39
C TYR A 201 14.16 4.11 21.73
N ILE A 202 14.16 3.27 20.70
CA ILE A 202 14.13 1.82 20.87
C ILE A 202 15.58 1.33 21.00
N ASN A 203 16.01 1.02 22.22
CA ASN A 203 17.36 0.52 22.47
C ASN A 203 17.54 -0.88 21.88
N VAL A 204 18.55 -1.07 21.04
CA VAL A 204 18.82 -2.35 20.35
C VAL A 204 19.05 -3.49 21.35
N SER A 205 19.65 -3.19 22.51
CA SER A 205 19.87 -4.21 23.55
C SER A 205 18.57 -4.77 24.13
N SER A 206 17.47 -4.03 24.04
CA SER A 206 16.15 -4.42 24.51
C SER A 206 15.34 -5.22 23.49
N THR A 207 15.81 -5.32 22.23
CA THR A 207 15.10 -6.02 21.16
C THR A 207 15.72 -7.39 20.85
N LEU A 208 15.13 -8.15 19.93
CA LEU A 208 15.73 -9.40 19.41
C LEU A 208 17.02 -9.13 18.63
N TRP A 209 17.21 -7.89 18.17
CA TRP A 209 18.37 -7.47 17.39
C TRP A 209 19.66 -7.37 18.22
N ARG A 210 19.61 -7.51 19.56
CA ARG A 210 20.80 -7.55 20.42
C ARG A 210 21.83 -8.63 20.03
N LYS A 211 21.37 -9.70 19.38
CA LYS A 211 22.21 -10.83 18.91
C LYS A 211 22.80 -10.58 17.52
N VAL A 212 22.34 -9.54 16.82
CA VAL A 212 22.74 -9.21 15.45
C VAL A 212 23.92 -8.25 15.48
N LYS A 213 24.98 -8.54 14.72
CA LYS A 213 26.13 -7.64 14.60
C LYS A 213 25.79 -6.48 13.67
N LEU A 214 25.39 -5.33 14.23
CA LEU A 214 24.99 -4.14 13.47
C LEU A 214 26.10 -3.11 13.25
N SER A 215 27.16 -3.15 14.06
CA SER A 215 28.27 -2.20 13.96
C SER A 215 29.00 -2.32 12.62
N GLY A 216 29.02 -1.24 11.84
CA GLY A 216 29.76 -1.18 10.58
C GLY A 216 29.08 -1.86 9.38
N VAL A 217 27.87 -2.43 9.56
CA VAL A 217 27.15 -3.19 8.52
C VAL A 217 26.87 -2.38 7.25
N THR A 218 26.67 -1.07 7.40
CA THR A 218 26.29 -0.22 6.26
C THR A 218 27.29 0.89 5.96
N GLN A 219 28.11 1.30 6.92
CA GLN A 219 29.00 2.47 6.81
C GLN A 219 28.29 3.71 6.22
N GLY A 220 26.99 3.89 6.52
CA GLY A 220 26.17 4.98 5.99
C GLY A 220 25.37 4.65 4.72
N ASN A 221 25.53 3.49 4.10
CA ASN A 221 24.68 3.02 2.98
C ASN A 221 23.38 2.35 3.47
N VAL A 222 22.51 1.97 2.54
CA VAL A 222 21.43 1.01 2.83
C VAL A 222 21.95 -0.40 2.56
N CYS A 223 21.51 -1.36 3.38
CA CYS A 223 21.74 -2.79 3.18
C CYS A 223 20.40 -3.50 3.33
N ARG A 224 20.18 -4.58 2.58
CA ARG A 224 19.00 -5.42 2.78
C ARG A 224 19.12 -6.17 4.10
N ILE A 225 18.00 -6.30 4.82
CA ILE A 225 17.97 -7.00 6.12
C ILE A 225 18.38 -8.47 5.98
N GLU A 226 18.11 -9.10 4.83
CA GLU A 226 18.56 -10.47 4.51
C GLU A 226 20.08 -10.65 4.58
N ASN A 227 20.85 -9.57 4.45
CA ASN A 227 22.31 -9.58 4.50
C ASN A 227 22.86 -9.27 5.90
N ILE A 228 22.00 -9.09 6.91
CA ILE A 228 22.37 -8.65 8.26
C ILE A 228 22.16 -9.80 9.26
N GLY A 229 23.17 -10.67 9.37
CA GLY A 229 23.16 -11.78 10.35
C GLY A 229 22.43 -13.03 9.87
N SER A 230 22.55 -14.13 10.64
CA SER A 230 22.12 -15.48 10.26
C SER A 230 20.67 -15.52 9.76
N ALA A 231 20.47 -16.05 8.55
CA ALA A 231 19.27 -15.93 7.72
C ALA A 231 18.00 -16.65 8.26
N ASP A 232 18.03 -17.24 9.45
CA ASP A 232 17.00 -18.21 9.85
C ASP A 232 15.68 -17.57 10.31
N ASN A 233 15.65 -16.30 10.76
CA ASN A 233 14.46 -15.68 11.36
C ASN A 233 14.23 -14.20 10.94
N ILE A 234 14.29 -13.87 9.64
CA ILE A 234 14.08 -12.49 9.15
C ILE A 234 12.70 -11.94 9.54
N ASP A 235 11.65 -12.75 9.38
CA ASP A 235 10.27 -12.36 9.68
C ASP A 235 10.09 -12.02 11.16
N GLU A 236 10.75 -12.76 12.05
CA GLU A 236 10.75 -12.51 13.50
C GLU A 236 11.44 -11.17 13.83
N LEU A 237 12.56 -10.87 13.16
CA LEU A 237 13.27 -9.60 13.35
C LEU A 237 12.46 -8.41 12.82
N GLN A 238 11.77 -8.57 11.70
CA GLN A 238 10.87 -7.58 11.12
C GLN A 238 9.67 -7.31 12.03
N LEU A 239 8.96 -8.37 12.47
CA LEU A 239 7.85 -8.21 13.42
C LEU A 239 8.32 -7.60 14.73
N ASN A 240 9.46 -8.04 15.26
CA ASN A 240 9.95 -7.52 16.52
C ASN A 240 10.14 -6.01 16.47
N ILE A 241 10.75 -5.49 15.41
CA ILE A 241 10.91 -4.04 15.22
C ILE A 241 9.56 -3.35 15.05
N TRP A 242 8.66 -3.96 14.27
CA TRP A 242 7.33 -3.43 14.05
C TRP A 242 6.58 -3.20 15.36
N GLU A 243 6.55 -4.19 16.25
CA GLU A 243 5.90 -4.07 17.56
C GLU A 243 6.53 -2.99 18.43
N TRP A 244 7.85 -2.85 18.40
CA TRP A 244 8.53 -1.76 19.10
C TRP A 244 8.14 -0.37 18.57
N PHE A 245 7.80 -0.23 17.28
CA PHE A 245 7.35 1.03 16.68
C PHE A 245 5.84 1.27 16.76
N LYS A 246 5.04 0.33 17.29
CA LYS A 246 3.57 0.41 17.35
C LYS A 246 3.00 1.71 17.91
N ASN A 247 3.64 2.28 18.92
CA ASN A 247 3.23 3.54 19.55
C ASN A 247 3.94 4.77 18.99
N HIS A 248 4.72 4.60 17.93
CA HIS A 248 5.58 5.62 17.32
C HIS A 248 5.16 5.96 15.89
N PHE A 249 4.12 5.30 15.35
CA PHE A 249 3.59 5.59 14.03
C PHE A 249 3.00 7.00 13.94
N VAL A 250 3.27 7.68 12.81
CA VAL A 250 2.78 9.04 12.59
C VAL A 250 1.25 9.02 12.40
N PRO A 251 0.48 9.90 13.06
CA PRO A 251 -0.98 9.94 12.91
C PRO A 251 -1.41 10.07 11.45
N GLY A 252 -2.26 9.17 10.97
CA GLY A 252 -2.75 9.11 9.57
C GLY A 252 -2.15 7.97 8.75
N GLU A 253 -0.99 7.45 9.15
CA GLU A 253 -0.53 6.11 8.74
C GLU A 253 -1.22 5.09 9.66
N ARG A 254 -2.56 5.04 9.62
CA ARG A 254 -3.33 4.07 10.41
C ARG A 254 -3.11 2.70 9.79
N GLN A 255 -2.18 1.96 10.35
CA GLN A 255 -2.03 0.56 10.05
C GLN A 255 -3.26 -0.18 10.54
N SER A 256 -3.70 -1.12 9.71
CA SER A 256 -4.69 -2.10 10.05
C SER A 256 -4.23 -2.84 11.30
N GLU A 257 -4.78 -2.48 12.46
CA GLU A 257 -4.68 -3.26 13.71
C GLU A 257 -4.98 -4.74 13.43
N ALA A 258 -5.81 -5.03 12.41
CA ALA A 258 -6.13 -6.38 11.96
C ALA A 258 -4.93 -7.13 11.32
N ILE A 259 -4.08 -6.49 10.51
CA ILE A 259 -2.94 -7.17 9.86
C ILE A 259 -1.81 -7.45 10.86
N THR A 260 -1.46 -6.45 11.68
CA THR A 260 -0.48 -6.63 12.76
C THR A 260 -0.96 -7.69 13.74
N SER A 261 -2.27 -7.70 14.07
CA SER A 261 -2.84 -8.79 14.90
C SER A 261 -2.84 -10.14 14.19
N SER A 262 -2.98 -10.22 12.86
CA SER A 262 -2.89 -11.47 12.09
C SER A 262 -1.48 -12.05 12.06
N ILE A 263 -0.45 -11.20 11.95
CA ILE A 263 0.96 -11.62 11.95
C ILE A 263 1.40 -12.05 13.36
N ILE A 264 0.97 -11.34 14.41
CA ILE A 264 1.12 -11.78 15.80
C ILE A 264 0.40 -13.12 16.01
N LYS A 265 -0.80 -13.29 15.46
CA LYS A 265 -1.57 -14.55 15.52
C LYS A 265 -0.87 -15.71 14.84
N GLU A 266 -0.22 -15.52 13.69
CA GLU A 266 0.53 -16.56 12.99
C GLU A 266 1.77 -17.01 13.78
N LEU A 267 2.40 -16.11 14.53
CA LEU A 267 3.57 -16.41 15.37
C LEU A 267 3.21 -16.98 16.75
N GLU A 268 1.96 -16.83 17.20
CA GLU A 268 1.43 -17.47 18.42
C GLU A 268 0.95 -18.92 18.19
N ILE A 269 1.03 -19.46 16.96
CA ILE A 269 0.67 -20.85 16.64
C ILE A 269 1.78 -21.81 17.11
N THR A 270 1.87 -22.00 18.41
CA THR A 270 2.26 -23.29 19.03
C THR A 270 1.38 -23.55 20.25
N ASN A 271 0.05 -23.40 20.11
CA ASN A 271 -0.87 -23.84 21.15
C ASN A 271 -2.05 -24.64 20.56
N PRO A 272 -2.11 -25.98 20.79
CA PRO A 272 -3.07 -26.88 20.12
C PRO A 272 -4.56 -26.69 20.46
N ASP A 273 -4.92 -25.89 21.48
CA ASP A 273 -6.27 -25.89 22.06
C ASP A 273 -7.07 -24.59 21.88
N LEU A 274 -6.68 -23.69 20.96
CA LEU A 274 -7.43 -22.44 20.76
C LEU A 274 -8.67 -22.65 19.86
N THR A 275 -9.86 -22.37 20.39
CA THR A 275 -11.08 -22.18 19.58
C THR A 275 -11.52 -20.72 19.64
N VAL A 276 -11.81 -20.14 18.46
CA VAL A 276 -12.22 -18.74 18.28
C VAL A 276 -13.51 -18.66 17.46
N LYS A 277 -14.33 -17.62 17.70
CA LYS A 277 -15.52 -17.34 16.88
C LYS A 277 -15.13 -16.59 15.61
N GLU A 278 -15.48 -17.17 14.46
CA GLU A 278 -15.30 -16.63 13.11
C GLU A 278 -16.65 -16.32 12.45
N GLY A 279 -16.64 -15.51 11.38
CA GLY A 279 -17.82 -15.24 10.55
C GLY A 279 -18.37 -13.81 10.57
N GLU A 280 -17.66 -12.83 11.15
CA GLU A 280 -18.11 -11.44 11.14
C GLU A 280 -17.96 -10.82 9.74
N LEU A 281 -19.08 -10.34 9.18
CA LEU A 281 -19.13 -9.79 7.81
C LEU A 281 -18.41 -8.43 7.75
N LYS A 282 -17.26 -8.39 7.06
CA LYS A 282 -16.59 -7.14 6.65
C LYS A 282 -16.91 -6.82 5.20
N LEU A 283 -17.38 -5.60 4.93
CA LEU A 283 -17.62 -5.13 3.58
C LEU A 283 -16.29 -4.68 2.94
N ILE A 284 -15.90 -5.34 1.86
CA ILE A 284 -14.70 -5.04 1.06
C ILE A 284 -15.16 -4.58 -0.32
N THR A 285 -14.99 -3.30 -0.65
CA THR A 285 -15.32 -2.77 -1.99
C THR A 285 -14.26 -3.15 -3.00
N HIS A 286 -14.65 -3.94 -4.00
CA HIS A 286 -13.81 -4.39 -5.11
C HIS A 286 -14.47 -3.97 -6.43
N ILE A 287 -13.76 -3.23 -7.29
CA ILE A 287 -14.19 -3.07 -8.68
C ILE A 287 -13.67 -4.29 -9.43
N VAL A 288 -14.56 -5.26 -9.66
CA VAL A 288 -14.28 -6.47 -10.44
C VAL A 288 -15.06 -6.35 -11.73
N LYS A 289 -14.43 -6.67 -12.86
CA LYS A 289 -15.15 -6.80 -14.14
C LYS A 289 -16.29 -7.80 -13.94
N GLU A 290 -17.51 -7.38 -14.25
CA GLU A 290 -18.72 -8.19 -14.08
C GLU A 290 -18.57 -9.50 -14.86
N ARG A 291 -18.70 -10.64 -14.16
CA ARG A 291 -18.71 -11.97 -14.77
C ARG A 291 -20.14 -12.47 -14.78
N ASN A 292 -20.69 -12.74 -15.95
CA ASN A 292 -22.02 -13.31 -16.06
C ASN A 292 -21.99 -14.77 -15.53
N ARG A 293 -22.72 -15.07 -14.46
CA ARG A 293 -22.73 -16.43 -13.88
C ARG A 293 -23.50 -17.44 -14.74
N THR A 294 -24.38 -16.99 -15.62
CA THR A 294 -25.20 -17.85 -16.47
C THR A 294 -24.35 -18.77 -17.33
N ILE A 295 -23.26 -18.25 -17.90
CA ILE A 295 -22.38 -19.05 -18.77
C ILE A 295 -21.57 -20.11 -17.99
N VAL A 296 -21.20 -19.81 -16.75
CA VAL A 296 -20.53 -20.76 -15.84
C VAL A 296 -21.48 -21.89 -15.45
N ILE A 297 -22.74 -21.56 -15.15
CA ILE A 297 -23.78 -22.55 -14.82
C ILE A 297 -24.04 -23.44 -16.03
N GLU A 298 -24.19 -22.86 -17.21
CA GLU A 298 -24.45 -23.60 -18.43
C GLU A 298 -23.30 -24.53 -18.82
N LYS A 299 -22.04 -24.07 -18.71
CA LYS A 299 -20.85 -24.91 -18.93
C LYS A 299 -20.83 -26.13 -17.99
N LYS A 300 -21.16 -25.93 -16.71
CA LYS A 300 -21.23 -27.01 -15.72
C LYS A 300 -22.40 -27.96 -15.98
N ARG A 301 -23.57 -27.44 -16.35
CA ARG A 301 -24.76 -28.24 -16.70
C ARG A 301 -24.45 -29.18 -17.87
N GLN A 302 -23.86 -28.65 -18.94
CA GLN A 302 -23.46 -29.45 -20.10
C GLN A 302 -22.45 -30.54 -19.73
N ALA A 303 -21.49 -30.25 -18.84
CA ALA A 303 -20.54 -31.26 -18.40
C ALA A 303 -21.17 -32.35 -17.52
N ILE A 304 -22.18 -32.01 -16.71
CA ILE A 304 -22.92 -33.00 -15.92
C ILE A 304 -23.76 -33.90 -16.84
N GLU A 305 -24.46 -33.33 -17.82
CA GLU A 305 -25.28 -34.08 -18.77
C GLU A 305 -24.47 -35.03 -19.64
N ASN A 306 -23.22 -34.65 -19.94
CA ASN A 306 -22.29 -35.46 -20.73
C ASN A 306 -21.38 -36.36 -19.88
N ASP A 307 -21.61 -36.46 -18.56
CA ASP A 307 -20.77 -37.20 -17.61
C ASP A 307 -19.26 -36.87 -17.71
N SER A 308 -18.95 -35.61 -18.00
CA SER A 308 -17.60 -35.10 -18.27
C SER A 308 -17.14 -34.06 -17.24
N LEU A 309 -17.69 -34.11 -16.03
CA LEU A 309 -17.34 -33.20 -14.93
C LEU A 309 -15.97 -33.52 -14.30
N LYS A 310 -14.91 -33.37 -15.10
CA LYS A 310 -13.51 -33.65 -14.75
C LYS A 310 -12.63 -32.46 -15.09
N CYS A 311 -11.51 -32.34 -14.40
CA CYS A 311 -10.50 -31.31 -14.68
C CYS A 311 -9.90 -31.55 -16.08
N GLU A 312 -9.99 -30.57 -16.97
CA GLU A 312 -9.42 -30.62 -18.32
C GLU A 312 -7.88 -30.64 -18.30
N VAL A 313 -7.25 -30.28 -17.18
CA VAL A 313 -5.78 -30.28 -17.03
C VAL A 313 -5.25 -31.62 -16.53
N CYS A 314 -5.79 -32.14 -15.43
CA CYS A 314 -5.24 -33.32 -14.73
C CYS A 314 -6.21 -34.49 -14.62
N SER A 315 -7.37 -34.42 -15.27
CA SER A 315 -8.43 -35.44 -15.24
C SER A 315 -9.05 -35.73 -13.87
N PHE A 316 -8.70 -34.94 -12.83
CA PHE A 316 -9.27 -35.10 -11.49
C PHE A 316 -10.79 -34.91 -11.48
N SER A 317 -11.50 -35.81 -10.82
CA SER A 317 -12.96 -35.82 -10.71
C SER A 317 -13.40 -35.70 -9.25
N PHE A 318 -14.08 -34.61 -8.89
CA PHE A 318 -14.67 -34.47 -7.56
C PHE A 318 -15.83 -35.44 -7.29
N PRO A 319 -16.71 -35.75 -8.26
CA PRO A 319 -17.72 -36.79 -8.07
C PRO A 319 -17.12 -38.16 -7.75
N GLU A 320 -16.04 -38.55 -8.43
CA GLU A 320 -15.42 -39.86 -8.22
C GLU A 320 -14.64 -39.94 -6.91
N VAL A 321 -13.86 -38.90 -6.58
CA VAL A 321 -12.96 -38.92 -5.42
C VAL A 321 -13.64 -38.49 -4.14
N TYR A 322 -14.48 -37.45 -4.21
CA TYR A 322 -15.09 -36.81 -3.04
C TYR A 322 -16.61 -36.96 -2.99
N GLN A 323 -17.24 -37.61 -3.98
CA GLN A 323 -18.71 -37.73 -4.09
C GLN A 323 -19.40 -36.36 -4.06
N SER A 324 -18.75 -35.35 -4.65
CA SER A 324 -19.21 -33.95 -4.66
C SER A 324 -19.29 -33.40 -6.07
N ILE A 325 -20.39 -32.74 -6.42
CA ILE A 325 -20.57 -32.05 -7.71
C ILE A 325 -19.89 -30.68 -7.63
N PHE A 326 -18.56 -30.68 -7.73
CA PHE A 326 -17.74 -29.48 -7.63
C PHE A 326 -16.69 -29.44 -8.74
N ILE A 327 -16.54 -28.27 -9.38
CA ILE A 327 -15.44 -27.95 -10.29
C ILE A 327 -15.40 -26.43 -10.49
N GLU A 328 -14.25 -25.87 -10.84
CA GLU A 328 -14.10 -24.44 -11.13
C GLU A 328 -14.09 -24.18 -12.65
N CYS A 329 -14.53 -22.99 -13.07
CA CYS A 329 -14.45 -22.55 -14.47
C CYS A 329 -13.37 -21.49 -14.61
N HIS A 330 -12.42 -21.73 -15.51
CA HIS A 330 -11.34 -20.81 -15.86
C HIS A 330 -11.61 -20.21 -17.25
N HIS A 331 -11.37 -18.91 -17.41
CA HIS A 331 -11.44 -18.27 -18.73
C HIS A 331 -10.10 -18.48 -19.43
N ILE A 332 -10.10 -19.14 -20.59
CA ILE A 332 -8.89 -19.44 -21.36
C ILE A 332 -8.16 -18.15 -21.73
N THR A 333 -8.92 -17.14 -22.15
CA THR A 333 -8.42 -15.77 -22.33
C THR A 333 -8.79 -14.95 -21.08
N PRO A 334 -7.80 -14.45 -20.30
CA PRO A 334 -8.11 -13.70 -19.10
C PRO A 334 -8.91 -12.43 -19.38
N ILE A 335 -10.11 -12.30 -18.79
CA ILE A 335 -10.93 -11.09 -18.90
C ILE A 335 -10.16 -9.85 -18.42
N SER A 336 -9.19 -10.00 -17.51
CA SER A 336 -8.35 -8.88 -17.06
C SER A 336 -7.46 -8.29 -18.17
N GLN A 337 -7.17 -9.06 -19.22
CA GLN A 337 -6.32 -8.64 -20.35
C GLN A 337 -7.13 -8.01 -21.49
N SER A 338 -8.48 -8.04 -21.44
CA SER A 338 -9.29 -7.41 -22.48
C SER A 338 -9.40 -5.89 -22.29
N GLU A 339 -9.29 -5.13 -23.37
CA GLU A 339 -9.67 -3.72 -23.41
C GLU A 339 -11.19 -3.62 -23.64
N GLY A 340 -11.95 -3.37 -22.58
CA GLY A 340 -13.41 -3.20 -22.64
C GLY A 340 -14.24 -4.47 -22.38
N VAL A 341 -15.51 -4.42 -22.81
CA VAL A 341 -16.50 -5.50 -22.69
C VAL A 341 -16.22 -6.55 -23.77
N ILE A 342 -16.19 -7.82 -23.39
CA ILE A 342 -16.01 -8.94 -24.31
C ILE A 342 -17.22 -9.86 -24.26
N GLU A 343 -17.56 -10.47 -25.39
CA GLU A 343 -18.46 -11.62 -25.42
C GLU A 343 -17.67 -12.88 -25.04
N THR A 344 -18.28 -13.76 -24.24
CA THR A 344 -17.68 -15.02 -23.82
C THR A 344 -18.62 -16.14 -24.25
N THR A 345 -18.08 -17.19 -24.87
CA THR A 345 -18.82 -18.41 -25.22
C THR A 345 -18.43 -19.57 -24.29
N LEU A 346 -19.09 -20.72 -24.44
CA LEU A 346 -18.78 -21.89 -23.60
C LEU A 346 -17.40 -22.47 -23.92
N GLU A 347 -16.92 -22.27 -25.15
CA GLU A 347 -15.61 -22.69 -25.63
C GLU A 347 -14.47 -21.86 -25.02
N ASP A 348 -14.77 -20.63 -24.57
CA ASP A 348 -13.80 -19.76 -23.88
C ASP A 348 -13.58 -20.16 -22.41
N LEU A 349 -14.33 -21.15 -21.92
CA LEU A 349 -14.29 -21.65 -20.56
C LEU A 349 -13.73 -23.07 -20.52
N ALA A 350 -12.87 -23.30 -19.55
CA ALA A 350 -12.37 -24.63 -19.21
C ALA A 350 -12.74 -25.01 -17.78
N LEU A 351 -13.08 -26.29 -17.59
CA LEU A 351 -13.32 -26.89 -16.30
C LEU A 351 -12.01 -27.36 -15.68
N VAL A 352 -11.67 -26.82 -14.51
CA VAL A 352 -10.42 -27.11 -13.82
C VAL A 352 -10.66 -27.38 -12.33
N CYS A 353 -9.84 -28.25 -11.73
CA CYS A 353 -9.85 -28.43 -10.28
C CYS A 353 -9.21 -27.22 -9.58
N ALA A 354 -9.49 -27.06 -8.29
CA ALA A 354 -8.97 -25.94 -7.49
C ALA A 354 -7.44 -25.77 -7.58
N ASN A 355 -6.70 -26.88 -7.58
CA ASN A 355 -5.24 -26.86 -7.69
C ASN A 355 -4.78 -26.37 -9.07
N CYS A 356 -5.35 -26.91 -10.15
CA CYS A 356 -4.99 -26.49 -11.51
C CYS A 356 -5.42 -25.04 -11.77
N HIS A 357 -6.56 -24.62 -11.26
CA HIS A 357 -7.03 -23.25 -11.37
C HIS A 357 -6.05 -22.27 -10.69
N ARG A 358 -5.54 -22.62 -9.50
CA ARG A 358 -4.52 -21.84 -8.81
C ARG A 358 -3.22 -21.76 -9.62
N MET A 359 -2.80 -22.86 -10.24
CA MET A 359 -1.59 -22.91 -11.06
C MET A 359 -1.70 -22.07 -12.34
N LEU A 360 -2.87 -22.04 -12.99
CA LEU A 360 -3.13 -21.18 -14.14
C LEU A 360 -3.12 -19.68 -13.79
N HIS A 361 -3.44 -19.34 -12.54
CA HIS A 361 -3.33 -17.98 -12.00
C HIS A 361 -1.96 -17.65 -11.38
N THR A 362 -0.98 -18.54 -11.47
CA THR A 362 0.38 -18.35 -10.97
C THR A 362 1.34 -18.04 -12.13
N LYS A 363 2.23 -17.06 -11.97
CA LYS A 363 3.24 -16.71 -12.97
C LYS A 363 4.48 -17.60 -12.82
N PHE A 364 4.98 -18.13 -13.93
CA PHE A 364 6.27 -18.81 -14.06
C PHE A 364 7.13 -18.00 -15.03
N ASP A 365 8.31 -17.59 -14.59
CA ASP A 365 9.21 -16.70 -15.36
C ASP A 365 8.51 -15.44 -15.91
N GLY A 366 7.58 -14.90 -15.12
CA GLY A 366 6.80 -13.70 -15.45
C GLY A 366 5.57 -13.92 -16.33
N LEU A 367 5.32 -15.14 -16.81
CA LEU A 367 4.22 -15.50 -17.72
C LEU A 367 3.20 -16.44 -17.06
N TYR A 368 1.94 -16.32 -17.45
CA TYR A 368 0.90 -17.30 -17.06
C TYR A 368 0.94 -18.49 -17.99
N LEU A 369 0.71 -19.68 -17.43
CA LEU A 369 0.58 -20.89 -18.24
C LEU A 369 -0.80 -20.97 -18.86
N SER A 370 -0.87 -21.35 -20.12
CA SER A 370 -2.06 -21.90 -20.75
C SER A 370 -2.38 -23.28 -20.20
N ILE A 371 -3.62 -23.74 -20.43
CA ILE A 371 -4.06 -25.10 -20.08
C ILE A 371 -3.13 -26.15 -20.66
N LYS A 372 -2.74 -25.97 -21.93
CA LYS A 372 -1.86 -26.92 -22.64
C LYS A 372 -0.45 -26.95 -22.03
N GLU A 373 0.10 -25.79 -21.67
CA GLU A 373 1.41 -25.73 -21.02
C GLU A 373 1.38 -26.38 -19.63
N LEU A 374 0.30 -26.18 -18.86
CA LEU A 374 0.16 -26.82 -17.56
C LEU A 374 -0.03 -28.35 -17.69
N GLN A 375 -0.78 -28.82 -18.68
CA GLN A 375 -0.90 -30.25 -19.00
C GLN A 375 0.48 -30.87 -19.27
N ILE A 376 1.27 -30.25 -20.15
CA ILE A 376 2.63 -30.72 -20.48
C ILE A 376 3.51 -30.76 -19.22
N ARG A 377 3.43 -29.72 -18.39
CA ARG A 377 4.22 -29.62 -17.16
C ARG A 377 3.90 -30.75 -16.17
N ILE A 378 2.63 -31.11 -16.02
CA ILE A 378 2.21 -32.20 -15.13
C ILE A 378 2.64 -33.56 -15.69
N GLN A 379 2.50 -33.77 -17.01
CA GLN A 379 2.89 -35.04 -17.65
C GLN A 379 4.40 -35.29 -17.59
N ASN A 380 5.23 -34.25 -17.68
CA ASN A 380 6.68 -34.38 -17.58
C ASN A 380 7.18 -34.82 -16.20
N ILE A 381 6.38 -34.60 -15.14
CA ILE A 381 6.70 -35.01 -13.76
C ILE A 381 6.29 -36.46 -13.51
N VAL A 382 5.22 -36.94 -14.16
CA VAL A 382 4.72 -38.32 -14.00
C VAL A 382 5.58 -39.34 -14.75
N ASN A 383 6.35 -38.88 -15.75
CA ASN A 383 7.25 -39.72 -16.56
C ASN A 383 8.73 -39.63 -16.16
N GLN A 384 9.05 -38.95 -15.06
CA GLN A 384 10.37 -38.95 -14.39
C GLN A 384 10.26 -39.77 -13.11
#